data_AF-A0AAD4NG87-F1
#
_entry.id   AF-A0AAD4NG87-F1
#
_cell.length_a   1.000
_cell.length_b   1.000
_cell.length_c   1.000
_cell.angle_alpha   90.00
_cell.angle_beta   90.00
_cell.angle_gamma   90.00
#
_symmetry.space_group_name_H-M   'P 1'
#
loop_
_entity.id
_entity.type
_entity.pdbx_description
1 polymer ?
#
loop_
_entity_poly.entity_id
_entity_poly.type
_entity_poly.pdbx_seq_one_letter_code
_entity_poly.pdbx_strand_id
1 'polypeptide(L)'
;MLKKAGEKAIVVCSNGMVAAWHPKQPFPYEHSRPIDINDVNMDREKYFALLNGQRNPKNSQFGKDGPRRIDLREMFYTVSQEWCPRYRETRLYQMCAPIGKRK
;
A
#
# COMPACT_ATOMS: atom_id res chain seq x y z
N MET A 1 16.08 26.49 -30.57
CA MET A 1 15.71 26.19 -29.17
C MET A 1 15.24 24.74 -29.10
N LEU A 2 16.06 23.85 -28.53
CA LEU A 2 15.71 22.43 -28.36
C LEU A 2 14.74 22.32 -27.17
N LYS A 3 13.49 21.89 -27.43
CA LYS A 3 12.52 21.60 -26.36
C LYS A 3 13.02 20.41 -25.53
N LYS A 4 12.97 20.52 -24.21
CA LYS A 4 13.46 19.48 -23.29
C LYS A 4 12.50 18.28 -23.37
N ALA A 5 13.04 17.07 -23.39
CA ALA A 5 12.22 15.85 -23.41
C ALA A 5 11.30 15.81 -22.17
N GLY A 6 9.98 15.85 -22.38
CA GLY A 6 8.97 15.80 -21.31
C GLY A 6 8.29 17.13 -20.99
N GLU A 7 8.55 18.21 -21.73
CA GLU A 7 7.86 19.49 -21.54
C GLU A 7 6.41 19.44 -22.03
N LYS A 8 5.49 19.84 -21.15
CA LYS A 8 4.06 20.00 -21.49
C LYS A 8 3.93 21.22 -22.38
N ALA A 9 3.17 21.09 -23.47
CA ALA A 9 2.92 22.20 -24.38
C ALA A 9 1.43 22.29 -24.68
N ILE A 10 0.92 23.52 -24.69
CA ILE A 10 -0.43 23.85 -25.16
C ILE A 10 -0.23 24.67 -26.43
N VAL A 11 -0.93 24.29 -27.50
CA VAL A 11 -0.87 24.96 -28.80
C VAL A 11 -2.28 25.35 -29.20
N VAL A 12 -2.44 26.59 -29.64
CA VAL A 12 -3.68 27.04 -30.30
C VAL A 12 -3.49 26.84 -31.79
N CYS A 13 -4.30 25.98 -32.39
CA CYS A 13 -4.31 25.70 -33.81
C CYS A 13 -4.90 26.89 -34.59
N SER A 14 -4.59 27.00 -35.88
CA SER A 14 -5.08 28.08 -36.76
C SER A 14 -6.60 28.15 -36.86
N ASN A 15 -7.30 27.04 -36.60
CA ASN A 15 -8.76 26.94 -36.53
C ASN A 15 -9.34 27.33 -35.15
N GLY A 16 -8.54 27.84 -34.22
CA GLY A 16 -8.95 28.23 -32.87
C GLY A 16 -9.09 27.07 -31.88
N MET A 17 -8.83 25.82 -32.29
CA MET A 17 -8.82 24.67 -31.37
C MET A 17 -7.58 24.68 -30.48
N VAL A 18 -7.73 24.22 -29.25
CA VAL A 18 -6.62 24.06 -28.30
C VAL A 18 -6.19 22.60 -28.26
N ALA A 19 -4.92 22.34 -28.60
CA ALA A 19 -4.30 21.02 -28.47
C ALA A 19 -3.31 21.02 -27.30
N ALA A 20 -3.29 19.93 -26.53
CA ALA A 20 -2.40 19.76 -25.38
C ALA A 20 -1.51 18.53 -25.57
N TRP A 21 -0.20 18.73 -25.51
CA TRP A 21 0.81 17.68 -25.47
C TRP A 21 1.26 17.46 -24.03
N HIS A 22 0.97 16.29 -23.47
CA HIS A 22 1.32 15.92 -22.11
C HIS A 22 1.99 14.53 -22.05
N PRO A 23 3.26 14.40 -22.48
CA PRO A 23 3.95 13.12 -22.45
C PRO A 23 4.13 12.66 -21.00
N LYS A 24 4.09 11.34 -20.78
CA LYS A 24 4.42 10.76 -19.47
C LYS A 24 5.87 11.06 -19.13
N GLN A 25 6.11 11.71 -18.00
CA GLN A 25 7.46 11.99 -17.52
C GLN A 25 8.03 10.74 -16.83
N PRO A 26 9.18 10.19 -17.28
CA PRO A 26 9.84 9.10 -16.58
C PRO A 26 10.41 9.60 -15.25
N PHE A 27 10.50 8.70 -14.27
CA PHE A 27 11.15 9.00 -13.00
C PHE A 27 12.68 9.04 -13.19
N PRO A 28 13.38 10.13 -12.82
CA PRO A 28 14.83 10.21 -12.95
C PRO A 28 15.55 9.19 -12.06
N TYR A 29 16.57 8.51 -12.60
CA TYR A 29 17.32 7.51 -11.84
C TYR A 29 18.03 8.10 -10.61
N GLU A 30 18.56 9.32 -10.72
CA GLU A 30 19.25 10.05 -9.65
C GLU A 30 18.35 10.32 -8.42
N HIS A 31 17.02 10.26 -8.58
CA HIS A 31 16.06 10.43 -7.49
C HIS A 31 15.65 9.10 -6.84
N SER A 32 16.20 7.97 -7.30
CA SER A 32 15.99 6.66 -6.70
C SER A 32 17.00 6.37 -5.59
N ARG A 33 16.65 5.46 -4.69
CA ARG A 33 17.57 4.91 -3.70
C ARG A 33 17.94 3.48 -4.09
N PRO A 34 19.18 3.02 -3.84
CA PRO A 34 19.55 1.63 -4.06
C PRO A 34 18.72 0.72 -3.14
N ILE A 35 18.40 -0.47 -3.63
CA ILE A 35 17.77 -1.52 -2.84
C ILE A 35 18.87 -2.24 -2.06
N ASP A 36 18.73 -2.40 -0.74
CA ASP A 36 19.63 -3.23 0.03
C ASP A 36 19.35 -4.71 -0.24
N ILE A 37 20.30 -5.38 -0.89
CA ILE A 37 20.16 -6.79 -1.31
C ILE A 37 20.14 -7.71 -0.08
N ASN A 38 20.80 -7.33 1.00
CA ASN A 38 20.83 -8.13 2.23
C ASN A 38 19.46 -8.17 2.89
N ASP A 39 18.78 -7.03 2.97
CA ASP A 39 17.42 -6.94 3.51
C ASP A 39 16.45 -7.81 2.69
N VAL A 40 16.55 -7.76 1.36
CA VAL A 40 15.72 -8.56 0.45
C VAL A 40 15.94 -10.06 0.68
N ASN A 41 17.20 -10.48 0.85
CA ASN A 41 17.53 -11.88 1.09
C ASN A 41 17.03 -12.35 2.47
N MET A 42 17.21 -11.54 3.51
CA MET A 42 16.69 -11.85 4.85
C MET A 42 15.17 -12.00 4.87
N ASP A 43 14.44 -11.13 4.17
CA ASP A 43 12.99 -11.21 4.08
C ASP A 43 12.52 -12.42 3.28
N ARG A 44 13.26 -12.80 2.24
CA ARG A 44 13.02 -14.02 1.46
C ARG A 44 13.21 -15.27 2.32
N GLU A 45 14.25 -15.33 3.13
CA GLU A 45 14.50 -16.44 4.07
C GLU A 45 13.41 -16.55 5.14
N LYS A 46 13.01 -15.42 5.75
CA LYS A 46 11.89 -15.36 6.70
C LYS A 46 10.58 -15.86 6.07
N TYR A 47 10.32 -15.48 4.82
CA TYR A 47 9.14 -15.92 4.08
C TYR A 47 9.14 -17.43 3.82
N PHE A 48 10.27 -18.00 3.38
CA PHE A 48 10.37 -19.45 3.19
C PHE A 48 10.26 -20.23 4.51
N ALA A 49 10.80 -19.72 5.61
CA ALA A 49 10.65 -20.33 6.93
C ALA A 49 9.18 -20.34 7.39
N LEU A 50 8.40 -19.31 7.04
CA LEU A 50 6.95 -19.26 7.28
C LEU A 50 6.20 -20.28 6.43
N LEU A 51 6.50 -20.35 5.14
CA LEU A 51 5.84 -21.26 4.19
C LEU A 51 6.11 -22.74 4.51
N ASN A 52 7.33 -23.03 4.97
CA ASN A 52 7.76 -24.38 5.33
C ASN A 52 7.27 -24.83 6.73
N GLY A 53 6.37 -24.07 7.37
CA GLY A 53 5.72 -24.48 8.62
C GLY A 53 6.64 -24.53 9.83
N GLN A 54 7.85 -23.96 9.76
CA GLN A 54 8.81 -24.01 10.87
C GLN A 54 8.43 -23.11 12.05
N ARG A 55 7.40 -22.27 11.93
CA ARG A 55 6.79 -21.59 13.09
C ARG A 55 5.77 -22.50 13.76
N ASN A 56 6.23 -23.25 14.75
CA ASN A 56 5.37 -23.97 15.68
C ASN A 56 4.37 -22.96 16.30
N PRO A 57 3.03 -23.12 16.15
CA PRO A 57 2.05 -22.15 16.64
C PRO A 57 2.12 -21.94 18.16
N LYS A 58 2.68 -22.92 18.89
CA LYS A 58 2.99 -22.84 20.32
C LYS A 58 4.13 -21.85 20.66
N ASN A 59 4.96 -21.52 19.69
CA ASN A 59 6.06 -20.53 19.78
C ASN A 59 5.69 -19.22 19.06
N SER A 60 4.42 -19.03 18.68
CA SER A 60 4.00 -17.72 18.20
C SER A 60 4.12 -16.71 19.33
N GLN A 61 4.86 -15.63 19.08
CA GLN A 61 5.10 -14.54 20.04
C GLN A 61 3.79 -13.93 20.57
N PHE A 62 2.67 -14.18 19.88
CA PHE A 62 1.37 -13.57 20.11
C PHE A 62 0.30 -14.54 20.64
N GLY A 63 0.62 -15.82 20.88
CA GLY A 63 -0.33 -16.79 21.44
C GLY A 63 -1.57 -17.04 20.56
N LYS A 64 -2.63 -17.63 21.15
CA LYS A 64 -3.88 -17.97 20.43
C LYS A 64 -4.74 -16.76 20.08
N ASP A 65 -4.66 -15.70 20.90
CA ASP A 65 -5.51 -14.51 20.77
C ASP A 65 -4.92 -13.43 19.84
N GLY A 66 -3.69 -13.65 19.37
CA GLY A 66 -2.99 -12.71 18.50
C GLY A 66 -2.34 -11.55 19.26
N PRO A 67 -1.77 -10.56 18.51
CA PRO A 67 -1.04 -9.45 19.09
C PRO A 67 -1.90 -8.62 20.05
N ARG A 68 -1.28 -8.04 21.08
CA ARG A 68 -2.02 -7.19 22.01
C ARG A 68 -2.47 -5.93 21.30
N ARG A 69 -3.57 -5.32 21.76
CA ARG A 69 -4.09 -4.06 21.20
C ARG A 69 -3.08 -2.91 21.22
N ILE A 70 -2.15 -2.94 22.19
CA ILE A 70 -1.08 -1.94 22.30
C ILE A 70 -0.10 -2.08 21.14
N ASP A 71 0.31 -3.33 20.83
CA ASP A 71 1.18 -3.66 19.70
C ASP A 71 0.54 -3.24 18.37
N LEU A 72 -0.78 -3.47 18.24
CA LEU A 72 -1.54 -3.08 17.04
C LEU A 72 -1.63 -1.55 16.89
N ARG A 73 -1.84 -0.82 17.99
CA ARG A 73 -1.81 0.65 17.99
C ARG A 73 -0.45 1.17 17.52
N GLU A 74 0.64 0.60 18.02
CA GLU A 74 2.00 1.04 17.72
C GLU A 74 2.39 0.72 16.27
N MET A 75 2.09 -0.49 15.80
CA MET A 75 2.41 -0.92 14.44
C MET A 75 1.65 -0.13 13.37
N PHE A 76 0.37 0.14 13.59
CA PHE A 76 -0.50 0.77 12.59
C PHE A 76 -0.69 2.28 12.80
N TYR A 77 -0.11 2.85 13.86
CA TYR A 77 -0.33 4.25 14.25
C TYR A 77 -1.83 4.60 14.39
N THR A 78 -2.61 3.68 15.00
CA THR A 78 -4.08 3.79 15.18
C THR A 78 -4.48 3.88 16.65
N VAL A 79 -5.74 4.16 16.97
CA VAL A 79 -6.20 4.16 18.37
C VAL A 79 -6.52 2.73 18.83
N SER A 80 -6.18 2.37 20.08
CA SER A 80 -6.43 1.03 20.64
C SER A 80 -7.90 0.60 20.67
N GLN A 81 -8.83 1.56 20.60
CA GLN A 81 -10.28 1.36 20.59
C GLN A 81 -10.79 0.79 19.26
N GLU A 82 -10.08 1.05 18.15
CA GLU A 82 -10.42 0.52 16.82
C GLU A 82 -10.32 -1.00 16.79
N TRP A 83 -9.41 -1.55 17.61
CA TRP A 83 -9.18 -2.99 17.77
C TRP A 83 -10.12 -3.64 18.79
N CYS A 84 -11.07 -2.89 19.36
CA CYS A 84 -12.08 -3.44 20.26
C CYS A 84 -13.18 -4.12 19.44
N PRO A 85 -13.63 -5.34 19.81
CA PRO A 85 -14.73 -5.99 19.12
C PRO A 85 -16.00 -5.13 19.23
N ARG A 86 -16.73 -5.04 18.12
CA ARG A 86 -18.01 -4.35 18.08
C ARG A 86 -19.15 -5.20 18.63
N TYR A 87 -20.09 -4.54 19.31
CA TYR A 87 -21.31 -5.18 19.80
C TYR A 87 -22.11 -5.82 18.68
N ARG A 88 -22.83 -6.90 18.98
CA ARG A 88 -23.64 -7.65 18.00
C ARG A 88 -24.60 -6.75 17.24
N GLU A 89 -25.28 -5.85 17.95
CA GLU A 89 -26.25 -4.90 17.40
C GLU A 89 -25.65 -4.09 16.24
N THR A 90 -24.48 -3.47 16.48
CA THR A 90 -23.79 -2.66 15.47
C THR A 90 -23.29 -3.47 14.28
N ARG A 91 -22.98 -4.76 14.47
CA ARG A 91 -22.57 -5.65 13.37
C ARG A 91 -23.73 -6.01 12.45
N LEU A 92 -24.92 -6.23 13.01
CA LEU A 92 -26.11 -6.60 12.23
C LEU A 92 -26.50 -5.52 11.21
N TYR A 93 -26.40 -4.25 11.60
CA TYR A 93 -26.69 -3.11 10.70
C TYR A 93 -25.68 -2.93 9.55
N GLN A 94 -24.54 -3.61 9.59
CA GLN A 94 -23.47 -3.50 8.59
C GLN A 94 -23.42 -4.66 7.59
N MET A 95 -24.28 -5.66 7.73
CA MET A 95 -24.25 -6.90 6.95
C MET A 95 -24.70 -6.75 5.48
N CYS A 96 -25.03 -5.55 5.02
CA CYS A 96 -25.26 -5.33 3.60
C CYS A 96 -23.92 -5.16 2.87
N ALA A 97 -23.65 -6.01 1.88
CA ALA A 97 -22.53 -5.80 0.98
C ALA A 97 -22.68 -4.40 0.34
N PRO A 98 -21.66 -3.53 0.44
CA PRO A 98 -21.73 -2.24 -0.22
C PRO A 98 -21.87 -2.47 -1.72
N ILE A 99 -22.73 -1.68 -2.37
CA ILE A 99 -22.87 -1.72 -3.82
C ILE A 99 -21.49 -1.46 -4.43
N GLY A 100 -20.98 -2.44 -5.19
CA GLY A 100 -19.70 -2.33 -5.86
C GLY A 100 -19.69 -1.12 -6.78
N LYS A 101 -18.87 -0.12 -6.47
CA LYS A 101 -18.67 1.04 -7.34
C LYS A 101 -17.53 0.73 -8.29
N ARG A 102 -17.87 0.16 -9.44
CA ARG A 102 -17.14 0.18 -10.73
C ARG A 102 -18.03 -0.57 -11.75
N LYS A 103 -18.42 0.12 -12.83
CA LYS A 103 -18.96 -0.50 -14.05
C LYS A 103 -17.82 -0.67 -15.03
#